data_AF-A0A6G9WDR4-F1
#
_entry.id   AF-A0A6G9WDR4-F1
#
_cell.length_a   1.000
_cell.length_b   1.000
_cell.length_c   1.000
_cell.angle_alpha   90.00
_cell.angle_beta   90.00
_cell.angle_gamma   90.00
#
_symmetry.space_group_name_H-M   'P 1'
#
loop_
_entity.id
_entity.type
_entity.pdbx_description
1 polymer ?
#
loop_
_entity_poly.entity_id
_entity_poly.type
_entity_poly.pdbx_seq_one_letter_code
_entity_poly.pdbx_strand_id
1 'polypeptide(L)'
;MKKPLVIGLISGIIGTILLAIIVWLIVVYTGTYNVAATDPHQDAVRWSFETTLHRSVAQRAEAVVLPEEVSEDLLSQGASHYAESCAHCHGDLGQEPAVWSQGMRPEPPHLAGIAAIVSMLPGLSAQDYQSLTGNQTSADEAAGSGHH
;
A
#
# COMPACT_ATOMS: atom_id res chain seq x y z
N MET A 1 13.49 -20.96 -45.08
CA MET A 1 14.79 -20.95 -44.38
C MET A 1 14.79 -20.31 -42.97
N LYS A 2 13.64 -19.92 -42.38
CA LYS A 2 13.58 -19.23 -41.07
C LYS A 2 13.43 -20.15 -39.84
N LYS A 3 13.11 -21.44 -40.05
CA LYS A 3 12.85 -22.43 -38.99
C LYS A 3 14.00 -22.65 -37.99
N PRO A 4 15.28 -22.76 -38.40
CA PRO A 4 16.37 -23.00 -37.44
C PRO A 4 16.66 -21.77 -36.56
N LEU A 5 16.47 -20.56 -37.08
CA LEU A 5 16.61 -19.32 -36.34
C LEU A 5 15.50 -19.18 -35.27
N VAL A 6 14.27 -19.54 -35.61
CA VAL A 6 13.14 -19.53 -34.67
C VAL A 6 13.33 -20.54 -33.53
N ILE A 7 13.85 -21.73 -33.82
CA ILE A 7 14.15 -22.75 -32.79
C ILE A 7 15.27 -22.28 -31.86
N GLY A 8 16.32 -21.66 -32.40
CA GLY A 8 17.38 -21.04 -31.60
C GLY A 8 16.85 -19.92 -30.68
N LEU A 9 15.96 -19.07 -31.19
CA LEU A 9 15.36 -17.99 -30.41
C LEU A 9 14.48 -18.53 -29.27
N ILE A 10 13.60 -19.50 -29.57
CA ILE A 10 12.68 -20.08 -28.58
C ILE A 10 13.47 -20.81 -27.49
N SER A 11 14.47 -21.61 -27.86
CA SER A 11 15.32 -22.32 -26.88
C SER A 11 16.10 -21.37 -25.99
N GLY A 12 16.59 -20.25 -26.55
CA GLY A 12 17.22 -19.19 -25.77
C GLY A 12 16.26 -18.54 -24.76
N ILE A 13 15.05 -18.19 -25.19
CA ILE A 13 14.02 -17.60 -24.30
C ILE A 13 13.67 -18.57 -23.17
N ILE A 14 13.40 -19.84 -23.50
CA ILE A 14 13.08 -20.87 -22.50
C ILE A 14 14.23 -21.04 -21.51
N GLY A 15 15.47 -21.12 -22.00
CA GLY A 15 16.66 -21.24 -21.14
C GLY A 15 16.78 -20.07 -20.16
N THR A 16 16.60 -18.84 -20.63
CA THR A 16 16.66 -17.64 -19.78
C THR A 16 15.54 -17.62 -18.74
N ILE A 17 14.30 -17.99 -19.11
CA ILE A 17 13.17 -18.07 -18.17
C ILE A 17 13.44 -19.12 -17.09
N LEU A 18 13.92 -20.30 -17.48
CA LEU A 18 14.24 -21.36 -16.52
C LEU A 18 15.34 -20.93 -15.55
N LEU A 19 16.38 -20.26 -16.05
CA LEU A 19 17.44 -19.72 -15.20
C LEU A 19 16.89 -18.68 -14.21
N ALA A 20 16.04 -17.77 -14.67
CA ALA A 20 15.41 -16.76 -13.80
C ALA A 20 14.56 -17.41 -12.69
N ILE A 21 13.80 -18.46 -13.01
CA ILE A 21 13.01 -19.22 -12.02
C ILE A 21 13.93 -19.88 -11.00
N ILE A 22 15.03 -20.50 -11.43
CA ILE A 22 16.00 -21.14 -10.52
C ILE A 22 16.59 -20.10 -9.55
N VAL A 23 17.02 -18.94 -10.05
CA VAL A 23 17.56 -17.85 -9.22
C VAL A 23 16.50 -17.35 -8.22
N TRP A 24 15.27 -17.14 -8.67
CA TRP A 24 14.17 -16.73 -7.80
C TRP A 24 13.89 -17.76 -6.68
N LEU A 25 13.85 -19.06 -7.01
CA LEU A 25 13.69 -20.12 -6.02
C LEU A 25 14.83 -20.12 -5.00
N ILE A 26 16.08 -19.95 -5.44
CA ILE A 26 17.21 -19.84 -4.52
C ILE A 26 16.99 -18.70 -3.54
N VAL A 27 16.62 -17.50 -3.99
CA VAL A 27 16.38 -16.34 -3.11
C VAL A 27 15.28 -16.64 -2.09
N VAL A 28 14.14 -17.19 -2.53
CA VAL A 28 12.98 -17.49 -1.65
C VAL A 28 13.33 -18.56 -0.61
N TYR A 29 13.94 -19.68 -1.03
CA TYR A 29 14.23 -20.79 -0.13
C TYR A 29 15.43 -20.56 0.79
N THR A 30 16.35 -19.66 0.42
CA THR A 30 17.49 -19.30 1.28
C THR A 30 17.16 -18.17 2.24
N GLY A 31 16.10 -17.39 2.00
CA GLY A 31 15.75 -16.23 2.81
C GLY A 31 16.79 -15.11 2.74
N THR A 32 17.55 -15.05 1.65
CA THR A 32 18.62 -14.03 1.46
C THR A 32 18.07 -12.61 1.36
N TYR A 33 16.78 -12.45 1.05
CA TYR A 33 16.08 -11.17 1.05
C TYR A 33 15.31 -10.96 2.36
N ASN A 34 15.58 -9.86 3.07
CA ASN A 34 14.85 -9.50 4.28
C ASN A 34 13.46 -8.97 3.95
N VAL A 35 12.43 -9.69 4.38
CA VAL A 35 11.01 -9.34 4.20
C VAL A 35 10.37 -8.74 5.44
N ALA A 36 11.14 -8.45 6.49
CA ALA A 36 10.61 -7.89 7.72
C ALA A 36 9.94 -6.54 7.46
N ALA A 37 8.71 -6.37 7.97
CA ALA A 37 7.97 -5.11 7.91
C ALA A 37 8.64 -3.97 8.69
N THR A 38 9.71 -4.27 9.43
CA THR A 38 10.49 -3.30 10.20
C THR A 38 11.60 -2.65 9.39
N ASP A 39 12.02 -3.19 8.24
CA ASP A 39 13.17 -2.67 7.50
C ASP A 39 12.76 -2.12 6.12
N PRO A 40 13.42 -1.04 5.64
CA PRO A 40 13.16 -0.54 4.29
C PRO A 40 13.55 -1.57 3.24
N HIS A 41 12.65 -1.83 2.30
CA HIS A 41 12.96 -2.57 1.09
C HIS A 41 13.80 -1.72 0.12
N GLN A 42 14.52 -2.39 -0.77
CA GLN A 42 15.18 -1.75 -1.93
C GLN A 42 14.16 -0.93 -2.74
N ASP A 43 14.57 0.19 -3.33
CA ASP A 43 13.68 1.13 -4.00
C ASP A 43 12.79 0.50 -5.07
N ALA A 44 13.36 -0.40 -5.88
CA ALA A 44 12.60 -1.12 -6.90
C ALA A 44 11.49 -1.99 -6.29
N VAL A 45 11.75 -2.63 -5.15
CA VAL A 45 10.77 -3.48 -4.46
C VAL A 45 9.71 -2.61 -3.79
N ARG A 46 10.12 -1.55 -3.08
CA ARG A 46 9.23 -0.57 -2.46
C ARG A 46 8.26 0.03 -3.48
N TRP A 47 8.80 0.58 -4.58
CA TRP A 47 8.00 1.15 -5.67
C TRP A 47 7.02 0.12 -6.25
N SER A 48 7.45 -1.13 -6.42
CA SER A 48 6.57 -2.17 -6.96
C SER A 48 5.39 -2.47 -6.04
N PHE A 49 5.63 -2.60 -4.73
CA PHE A 49 4.59 -2.89 -3.74
C PHE A 49 3.63 -1.71 -3.59
N GLU A 50 4.14 -0.49 -3.51
CA GLU A 50 3.34 0.73 -3.43
C GLU A 50 2.44 0.90 -4.67
N THR A 51 3.01 0.75 -5.86
CA THR A 51 2.27 0.83 -7.12
C THR A 51 1.18 -0.24 -7.19
N THR A 52 1.50 -1.48 -6.81
CA THR A 52 0.53 -2.57 -6.78
C THR A 52 -0.58 -2.31 -5.76
N LEU A 53 -0.25 -1.82 -4.57
CA LEU A 53 -1.22 -1.44 -3.54
C LEU A 53 -2.19 -0.39 -4.09
N HIS A 54 -1.69 0.73 -4.62
CA HIS A 54 -2.54 1.83 -5.09
C HIS A 54 -3.45 1.39 -6.24
N ARG A 55 -2.93 0.64 -7.22
CA ARG A 55 -3.73 0.12 -8.33
C ARG A 55 -4.78 -0.89 -7.86
N SER A 56 -4.42 -1.75 -6.91
CA SER A 56 -5.32 -2.77 -6.35
C SER A 56 -6.49 -2.13 -5.61
N VAL A 57 -6.21 -1.12 -4.79
CA VAL A 57 -7.22 -0.36 -4.03
C VAL A 57 -8.12 0.42 -4.99
N ALA A 58 -7.57 1.15 -5.95
CA ALA A 58 -8.35 1.92 -6.93
C ALA A 58 -9.34 1.03 -7.70
N GLN A 59 -8.86 -0.10 -8.23
CA GLN A 59 -9.71 -1.06 -8.97
C GLN A 59 -10.83 -1.66 -8.11
N ARG A 60 -10.60 -1.86 -6.81
CA ARG A 60 -11.59 -2.45 -5.90
C ARG A 60 -12.57 -1.41 -5.34
N ALA A 61 -12.11 -0.18 -5.16
CA ALA A 61 -12.93 0.92 -4.65
C ALA A 61 -14.06 1.26 -5.63
N GLU A 62 -13.87 1.10 -6.94
CA GLU A 62 -14.90 1.32 -7.96
C GLU A 62 -16.17 0.47 -7.75
N ALA A 63 -16.04 -0.70 -7.15
CA ALA A 63 -17.17 -1.60 -6.89
C ALA A 63 -17.87 -1.33 -5.55
N VAL A 64 -17.33 -0.44 -4.71
CA VAL A 64 -17.88 -0.11 -3.39
C VAL A 64 -18.94 0.97 -3.53
N VAL A 65 -20.19 0.63 -3.20
CA VAL A 65 -21.29 1.60 -3.11
C VAL A 65 -21.37 2.09 -1.67
N LEU A 66 -21.11 3.38 -1.46
CA LEU A 66 -21.32 4.02 -0.17
C LEU A 66 -22.81 4.38 0.00
N PRO A 67 -23.40 4.17 1.19
CA PRO A 67 -24.76 4.61 1.45
C PRO A 67 -24.84 6.14 1.41
N GLU A 68 -25.94 6.67 0.87
CA GLU A 68 -26.17 8.12 0.77
C GLU A 68 -26.38 8.76 2.15
N GLU A 69 -26.95 7.99 3.08
CA GLU A 69 -27.13 8.39 4.48
C GLU A 69 -26.51 7.34 5.40
N VAL A 70 -25.74 7.80 6.39
CA VAL A 70 -25.17 6.92 7.41
C VAL A 70 -26.10 6.96 8.63
N SER A 71 -26.76 5.83 8.93
CA SER A 71 -27.62 5.72 10.11
C SER A 71 -26.78 5.60 11.40
N GLU A 72 -27.37 5.97 12.54
CA GLU A 72 -26.74 5.78 13.86
C GLU A 72 -26.34 4.32 14.13
N ASP A 73 -27.15 3.37 13.67
CA ASP A 73 -26.85 1.94 13.76
C ASP A 73 -25.61 1.57 12.94
N LEU A 74 -25.49 2.09 11.72
CA LEU A 74 -24.34 1.84 10.85
C LEU A 74 -23.07 2.53 11.39
N LEU A 75 -23.19 3.73 11.97
CA LEU A 75 -22.11 4.41 12.67
C LEU A 75 -21.62 3.59 13.85
N SER A 76 -22.54 3.08 14.67
CA SER A 76 -22.18 2.28 15.85
C SER A 76 -21.44 0.99 15.49
N GLN A 77 -21.87 0.32 14.41
CA GLN A 77 -21.21 -0.87 13.87
C GLN A 77 -19.83 -0.54 13.27
N GLY A 78 -19.71 0.58 12.56
CA GLY A 78 -18.42 1.06 12.05
C GLY A 78 -17.43 1.35 13.18
N ALA A 79 -17.91 1.98 14.26
CA ALA A 79 -17.11 2.29 15.43
C ALA A 79 -16.63 1.01 16.17
N SER A 80 -17.50 0.01 16.34
CA SER A 80 -17.09 -1.26 16.96
C SER A 80 -16.05 -1.99 16.10
N HIS A 81 -16.26 -2.08 14.78
CA HIS A 81 -15.28 -2.69 13.88
C HIS A 81 -13.93 -1.96 13.86
N TYR A 82 -13.95 -0.62 13.92
CA TYR A 82 -12.73 0.17 14.04
C TYR A 82 -11.97 -0.16 15.34
N ALA A 83 -12.67 -0.17 16.47
CA ALA A 83 -12.08 -0.46 17.77
C ALA A 83 -11.45 -1.87 17.82
N GLU A 84 -12.10 -2.85 17.19
CA GLU A 84 -11.63 -4.25 17.18
C GLU A 84 -10.46 -4.50 16.21
N SER A 85 -10.46 -3.84 15.05
CA SER A 85 -9.57 -4.23 13.93
C SER A 85 -8.52 -3.18 13.57
N CYS A 86 -8.79 -1.90 13.81
CA CYS A 86 -7.98 -0.81 13.29
C CYS A 86 -7.23 -0.06 14.41
N ALA A 87 -7.89 0.15 15.54
CA ALA A 87 -7.39 0.99 16.64
C ALA A 87 -6.06 0.48 17.23
N HIS A 88 -5.79 -0.82 17.17
CA HIS A 88 -4.54 -1.37 17.70
C HIS A 88 -3.31 -0.84 16.95
N CYS A 89 -3.43 -0.63 15.64
CA CYS A 89 -2.36 -0.11 14.79
C CYS A 89 -2.45 1.40 14.57
N HIS A 90 -3.66 1.94 14.47
CA HIS A 90 -3.93 3.34 14.08
C HIS A 90 -4.33 4.26 15.25
N GLY A 91 -4.39 3.73 16.47
CA GLY A 91 -4.80 4.47 17.66
C GLY A 91 -6.30 4.77 17.71
N ASP A 92 -6.74 5.33 18.83
CA ASP A 92 -8.12 5.78 19.04
C ASP A 92 -8.11 7.17 19.70
N LEU A 93 -9.27 7.79 19.89
CA LEU A 93 -9.36 9.10 20.54
C LEU A 93 -8.80 9.03 21.97
N GLY A 94 -7.66 9.71 22.17
CA GLY A 94 -6.95 9.74 23.44
C GLY A 94 -6.18 8.45 23.77
N GLN A 95 -6.03 7.54 22.81
CA GLN A 95 -5.30 6.29 22.96
C GLN A 95 -4.23 6.16 21.88
N GLU A 96 -2.98 6.05 22.32
CA GLU A 96 -1.86 5.82 21.40
C GLU A 96 -1.94 4.44 20.75
N PRO A 97 -1.45 4.30 19.50
CA PRO A 97 -1.25 3.00 18.87
C PRO A 97 -0.38 2.08 19.73
N ALA A 98 -0.50 0.78 19.53
CA ALA A 98 0.33 -0.17 20.24
C ALA A 98 1.82 0.04 19.94
N VAL A 99 2.69 -0.10 20.93
CA VAL A 99 4.14 0.16 20.77
C VAL A 99 4.77 -0.64 19.63
N TRP A 100 4.29 -1.87 19.38
CA TRP A 100 4.80 -2.70 18.30
C TRP A 100 4.43 -2.16 16.90
N SER A 101 3.36 -1.36 16.77
CA SER A 101 2.92 -0.81 15.48
C SER A 101 3.83 0.30 14.96
N GLN A 102 4.54 0.99 15.86
CA GLN A 102 5.54 2.02 15.55
C GLN A 102 6.74 1.47 14.76
N GLY A 103 6.95 0.15 14.80
CA GLY A 103 7.99 -0.51 14.02
C GLY A 103 7.57 -0.84 12.59
N MET A 104 6.29 -0.70 12.22
CA MET A 104 5.82 -1.08 10.89
C MET A 104 6.22 -0.05 9.83
N ARG A 105 6.52 -0.53 8.63
CA ARG A 105 6.82 0.29 7.45
C ARG A 105 5.84 -0.03 6.31
N PRO A 106 5.11 0.97 5.76
CA PRO A 106 5.04 2.35 6.24
C PRO A 106 4.43 2.43 7.64
N GLU A 107 4.78 3.48 8.38
CA GLU A 107 4.26 3.68 9.74
C GLU A 107 2.75 3.94 9.68
N PRO A 108 1.93 3.21 10.47
CA PRO A 108 0.49 3.42 10.46
C PRO A 108 0.14 4.84 10.94
N PRO A 109 -0.60 5.62 10.14
CA PRO A 109 -1.02 6.96 10.56
C PRO A 109 -2.05 6.89 11.69
N HIS A 110 -2.05 7.89 12.57
CA HIS A 110 -3.02 7.99 13.66
C HIS A 110 -4.40 8.47 13.16
N LEU A 111 -5.31 7.54 12.86
CA LEU A 111 -6.56 7.85 12.14
C LEU A 111 -7.54 8.67 12.99
N ALA A 112 -7.68 8.36 14.28
CA ALA A 112 -8.59 9.09 15.18
C ALA A 112 -8.18 10.56 15.37
N GLY A 113 -6.87 10.81 15.41
CA GLY A 113 -6.32 12.17 15.50
C GLY A 113 -6.56 12.97 14.22
N ILE A 114 -6.41 12.33 13.05
CA ILE A 114 -6.73 12.94 11.76
C ILE A 114 -8.22 13.29 11.69
N ALA A 115 -9.10 12.37 12.10
CA ALA A 115 -10.55 12.62 12.13
C ALA A 115 -10.91 13.79 13.06
N ALA A 116 -10.30 13.86 14.25
CA ALA A 116 -10.50 14.97 15.17
C ALA A 116 -10.05 16.32 14.57
N ILE A 117 -8.88 16.36 13.92
CA ILE A 117 -8.38 17.57 13.25
C ILE A 117 -9.34 17.99 12.13
N VAL A 118 -9.79 17.06 11.28
CA VAL A 118 -10.73 17.35 10.18
C VAL A 118 -12.06 17.90 10.72
N SER A 119 -12.56 17.36 11.84
CA SER A 119 -13.80 17.84 12.48
C SER A 119 -13.69 19.25 13.07
N MET A 120 -12.45 19.69 13.38
CA MET A 120 -12.16 21.05 13.87
C MET A 120 -11.90 22.06 12.76
N LEU A 121 -11.83 21.63 11.49
CA LEU A 121 -11.70 22.51 10.33
C LEU A 121 -13.10 22.82 9.76
N PRO A 122 -13.75 23.93 10.17
CA PRO A 122 -15.07 24.27 9.66
C PRO A 122 -15.00 24.47 8.14
N GLY A 123 -15.67 23.59 7.41
CA GLY A 123 -15.84 23.70 5.95
C GLY A 123 -15.00 22.76 5.10
N LEU A 124 -14.22 21.83 5.67
CA LEU A 124 -13.53 20.82 4.87
C LEU A 124 -14.52 19.70 4.46
N SER A 125 -15.06 19.77 3.25
CA SER A 125 -15.91 18.70 2.73
C SER A 125 -15.07 17.47 2.35
N ALA A 126 -15.72 16.30 2.20
CA ALA A 126 -15.06 15.11 1.68
C ALA A 126 -14.43 15.35 0.28
N GLN A 127 -15.00 16.27 -0.51
CA GLN A 127 -14.47 16.68 -1.81
C GLN A 127 -13.23 17.57 -1.66
N ASP A 128 -13.22 18.49 -0.68
CA ASP A 128 -12.03 19.30 -0.39
C ASP A 128 -10.88 18.39 0.07
N TYR A 129 -11.15 17.40 0.92
CA TYR A 129 -10.16 16.40 1.31
C TYR A 129 -9.61 15.60 0.12
N GLN A 130 -10.48 15.14 -0.79
CA GLN A 130 -10.07 14.45 -2.02
C GLN A 130 -9.24 15.35 -2.94
N SER A 131 -9.54 16.65 -3.01
CA SER A 131 -8.76 17.62 -3.80
C SER A 131 -7.36 17.86 -3.22
N LEU A 132 -7.22 17.80 -1.89
CA LEU A 132 -5.96 17.98 -1.17
C LEU A 132 -5.08 16.73 -1.18
N THR A 133 -5.70 15.54 -1.22
CA THR A 133 -4.98 14.24 -1.18
C THR A 133 -4.82 13.58 -2.54
N GLY A 134 -5.63 13.96 -3.53
CA GLY A 134 -5.66 13.39 -4.88
C GLY A 134 -4.45 13.71 -5.78
N ASN A 135 -3.37 14.27 -5.24
CA ASN A 135 -2.15 14.59 -5.99
C ASN A 135 -0.86 14.12 -5.30
N GLN A 136 -0.93 13.17 -4.35
CA GLN A 136 0.26 12.64 -3.68
C GLN A 136 1.14 11.79 -4.61
N THR A 137 0.59 11.25 -5.71
CA THR A 137 1.37 10.52 -6.72
C THR A 137 2.44 11.39 -7.40
N SER A 138 2.28 12.72 -7.46
CA SER A 138 3.23 13.61 -8.13
C SER A 138 4.23 14.30 -7.19
N ALA A 139 3.99 14.29 -5.87
CA ALA A 139 4.92 14.85 -4.88
C ALA A 139 6.08 13.87 -4.58
N ASP A 140 5.79 12.56 -4.55
CA ASP A 140 6.81 11.54 -4.28
C ASP A 140 7.69 11.22 -5.50
N GLU A 141 7.19 11.44 -6.74
CA GLU A 141 8.01 11.42 -7.96
C GLU A 141 9.06 12.56 -7.98
N ALA A 142 8.78 13.69 -7.32
CA ALA A 142 9.73 14.80 -7.23
C ALA A 142 10.81 14.57 -6.15
N ALA A 143 10.47 13.89 -5.05
CA ALA A 143 11.40 13.60 -3.94
C ALA A 143 12.36 12.43 -4.24
N GLY A 144 12.04 11.55 -5.20
CA GLY A 144 12.89 10.43 -5.61
C GLY A 144 14.00 10.76 -6.64
N SER A 145 14.08 11.99 -7.16
CA SER A 145 15.05 12.36 -8.22
C SER A 145 16.35 12.99 -7.71
N GLY A 146 16.53 13.12 -6.40
CA GLY A 146 17.72 13.72 -5.82
C GLY A 146 18.25 12.92 -4.65
N HIS A 147 18.97 11.83 -4.92
CA HIS A 147 20.23 11.45 -4.26
C HIS A 147 20.77 10.14 -4.88
N HIS A 148 21.95 10.27 -5.51
CA HIS A 148 22.88 9.25 -6.03
C HIS A 148 22.64 8.66 -7.42
#